data_AF-A0A2B8A0H9-F1
#
_entry.id   AF-A0A2B8A0H9-F1
#
_cell.length_a   1.000
_cell.length_b   1.000
_cell.length_c   1.000
_cell.angle_alpha   90.00
_cell.angle_beta   90.00
_cell.angle_gamma   90.00
#
_symmetry.space_group_name_H-M   'P 1'
#
loop_
_entity.id
_entity.type
_entity.pdbx_description
1 polymer ?
#
loop_
_entity_poly.entity_id
_entity_poly.type
_entity_poly.pdbx_seq_one_letter_code
_entity_poly.pdbx_strand_id
1 'polypeptide(L)'
;QHYVTRKRQGRHVVFMGRIIRDWKLFPNGIAPDEKTAVCIDENGHARVFGEGKAYFLRTHPKRPPEQCATGKPLHWKAKRQAIEVYEIQGAPQGHGHFSVSDFEISKATGGKRYYWWVENGLLKLKEKTR
;
A
#
# COMPACT_ATOMS: atom_id res chain seq x y z
N GLN A 1 11.98 -3.05 9.39
CA GLN A 1 11.73 -1.81 8.63
C GLN A 1 10.55 -1.09 9.27
N HIS A 2 10.74 -0.12 10.19
CA HIS A 2 9.66 0.63 10.89
C HIS A 2 8.64 1.38 10.01
N TYR A 3 7.69 0.69 9.40
CA TYR A 3 6.75 1.25 8.45
C TYR A 3 5.62 2.06 9.12
N VAL A 4 5.05 1.56 10.21
CA VAL A 4 3.98 2.24 10.96
C VAL A 4 4.54 3.19 12.02
N THR A 5 5.49 2.72 12.83
CA THR A 5 6.05 3.48 13.97
C THR A 5 6.77 4.77 13.55
N ARG A 6 7.29 4.85 12.32
CA ARG A 6 7.96 6.07 11.79
C ARG A 6 7.14 6.82 10.73
N LYS A 7 5.82 6.63 10.66
CA LYS A 7 4.93 7.29 9.69
C LYS A 7 5.43 7.16 8.23
N ARG A 8 6.01 6.01 7.85
CA ARG A 8 6.64 5.85 6.52
C ARG A 8 5.62 5.72 5.39
N GLN A 9 4.38 5.40 5.73
CA GLN A 9 3.24 5.34 4.81
C GLN A 9 3.15 6.62 3.97
N GLY A 10 3.27 7.80 4.59
CA GLY A 10 3.21 9.08 3.87
C GLY A 10 4.32 9.22 2.83
N ARG A 11 5.56 8.83 3.15
CA ARG A 11 6.69 8.87 2.21
C ARG A 11 6.50 7.90 1.05
N HIS A 12 6.00 6.69 1.33
CA HIS A 12 5.72 5.70 0.29
C HIS A 12 4.64 6.21 -0.67
N VAL A 13 3.54 6.77 -0.15
CA VAL A 13 2.45 7.33 -0.96
C VAL A 13 2.93 8.51 -1.81
N VAL A 14 3.77 9.40 -1.25
CA VAL A 14 4.37 10.51 -2.01
C VAL A 14 5.26 10.00 -3.14
N PHE A 15 6.10 9.00 -2.87
CA PHE A 15 6.96 8.39 -3.87
C PHE A 15 6.17 7.78 -5.03
N MET A 16 5.10 7.02 -4.73
CA MET A 16 4.18 6.48 -5.74
C MET A 16 3.47 7.60 -6.53
N GLY A 17 3.03 8.66 -5.86
CA GLY A 17 2.41 9.82 -6.50
C GLY A 17 3.35 10.54 -7.47
N ARG A 18 4.65 10.64 -7.13
CA ARG A 18 5.68 11.17 -8.02
C ARG A 18 5.93 10.28 -9.23
N ILE A 19 6.02 8.95 -9.04
CA ILE A 19 6.13 8.00 -10.16
C ILE A 19 4.99 8.21 -11.17
N ILE A 20 3.75 8.32 -10.68
CA ILE A 20 2.57 8.56 -11.53
C ILE A 20 2.66 9.91 -12.21
N ARG A 21 3.06 10.96 -11.49
CA ARG A 21 3.13 12.32 -12.06
C ARG A 21 4.15 12.40 -13.18
N ASP A 22 5.35 11.90 -12.93
CA ASP A 22 6.53 12.11 -13.77
C ASP A 22 6.59 11.12 -14.93
N TRP A 23 6.16 9.87 -14.72
CA TRP A 23 6.30 8.79 -15.71
C TRP A 23 4.98 8.21 -16.20
N LYS A 24 3.83 8.61 -15.65
CA LYS A 24 2.50 8.02 -15.96
C LYS A 24 2.44 6.50 -15.73
N LEU A 25 3.34 5.99 -14.89
CA LEU A 25 3.34 4.60 -14.44
C LEU A 25 2.54 4.51 -13.13
N PHE A 26 1.74 3.46 -12.99
CA PHE A 26 0.89 3.23 -11.82
C PHE A 26 1.47 2.08 -10.98
N PRO A 27 2.39 2.38 -10.03
CA PRO A 27 3.13 1.34 -9.33
C PRO A 27 2.26 0.62 -8.31
N ASN A 28 2.65 -0.62 -8.03
CA ASN A 28 2.26 -1.35 -6.83
C ASN A 28 3.36 -1.22 -5.78
N GLY A 29 3.00 -1.32 -4.51
CA GLY A 29 3.94 -1.18 -3.38
C GLY A 29 3.81 -2.34 -2.40
N ILE A 30 4.94 -2.83 -1.90
CA ILE A 30 4.99 -3.83 -0.82
C ILE A 30 5.83 -3.24 0.31
N ALA A 31 5.30 -3.26 1.52
CA ALA A 31 5.96 -2.65 2.67
C ALA A 31 5.79 -3.49 3.95
N PRO A 32 6.76 -4.34 4.30
CA PRO A 32 6.82 -4.98 5.60
C PRO A 32 7.24 -3.99 6.70
N ASP A 33 6.73 -4.21 7.92
CA ASP A 33 7.09 -3.46 9.12
C ASP A 33 8.37 -4.03 9.79
N GLU A 34 8.68 -3.57 11.01
CA GLU A 34 9.67 -4.16 11.91
C GLU A 34 9.50 -5.65 12.08
N LYS A 35 10.63 -6.38 12.15
CA LYS A 35 10.65 -7.84 12.39
C LYS A 35 9.62 -8.61 11.54
N THR A 36 9.41 -8.17 10.30
CA THR A 36 8.41 -8.70 9.39
C THR A 36 9.05 -8.93 8.03
N ALA A 37 8.74 -10.06 7.40
CA ALA A 37 9.18 -10.40 6.06
C ALA A 37 7.98 -10.76 5.18
N VAL A 38 8.06 -10.40 3.90
CA VAL A 38 7.15 -10.90 2.87
C VAL A 38 7.93 -11.90 2.04
N CYS A 39 7.55 -13.17 2.12
CA CYS A 39 8.18 -14.25 1.35
C CYS A 39 7.29 -14.57 0.16
N ILE A 40 7.86 -14.54 -1.04
CA ILE A 40 7.16 -14.75 -2.31
C ILE A 40 7.72 -16.03 -2.93
N ASP A 41 6.85 -16.98 -3.26
CA ASP A 41 7.24 -18.24 -3.92
C ASP A 41 7.38 -18.09 -5.45
N GLU A 42 7.76 -19.17 -6.14
CA GLU A 42 7.94 -19.18 -7.58
C GLU A 42 6.66 -18.88 -8.39
N ASN A 43 5.49 -19.03 -7.78
CA ASN A 43 4.20 -18.74 -8.40
C ASN A 43 3.73 -17.29 -8.14
N GLY A 44 4.52 -16.52 -7.38
CA GLY A 44 4.17 -15.15 -6.98
C GLY A 44 3.17 -15.09 -5.82
N HIS A 45 3.03 -16.17 -5.04
CA HIS A 45 2.22 -16.14 -3.83
C HIS A 45 3.06 -15.65 -2.65
N ALA A 46 2.60 -14.56 -2.04
CA ALA A 46 3.22 -13.95 -0.89
C ALA A 46 2.54 -14.38 0.42
N ARG A 47 3.37 -14.71 1.43
CA ARG A 47 2.97 -14.87 2.82
C ARG A 47 3.79 -13.96 3.72
N VAL A 48 3.22 -13.57 4.86
CA VAL A 48 3.85 -12.61 5.78
C VAL A 48 4.31 -13.31 7.04
N PHE A 49 5.61 -13.21 7.31
CA PHE A 49 6.27 -13.84 8.45
C PHE A 49 6.70 -12.78 9.47
N GLY A 50 6.72 -13.14 10.75
CA GLY A 50 7.23 -12.31 11.85
C GLY A 50 6.16 -11.68 12.74
N GLU A 51 6.55 -10.70 13.55
CA GLU A 51 5.71 -10.13 14.63
C GLU A 51 4.85 -8.94 14.16
N GLY A 52 5.24 -8.26 13.09
CA GLY A 52 4.59 -7.06 12.60
C GLY A 52 3.67 -7.31 11.41
N LYS A 53 3.39 -6.25 10.65
CA LYS A 53 2.43 -6.25 9.53
C LYS A 53 3.13 -6.00 8.21
N ALA A 54 2.56 -6.46 7.11
CA ALA A 54 2.94 -6.03 5.78
C ALA A 54 1.76 -5.40 5.03
N TYR A 55 2.08 -4.41 4.22
CA TYR A 55 1.12 -3.64 3.44
C TYR A 55 1.37 -3.82 1.95
N PHE A 56 0.32 -4.14 1.21
CA PHE A 56 0.31 -4.26 -0.25
C PHE A 56 -0.55 -3.13 -0.81
N LEU A 57 0.04 -2.22 -1.58
CA LEU A 57 -0.58 -0.99 -2.07
C LEU A 57 -0.77 -1.09 -3.58
N ARG A 58 -1.98 -0.83 -4.06
CA ARG A 58 -2.33 -0.81 -5.48
C ARG A 58 -2.82 0.58 -5.89
N THR A 59 -2.22 1.13 -6.93
CA THR A 59 -2.66 2.38 -7.57
C THR A 59 -3.50 2.07 -8.82
N HIS A 60 -4.25 3.07 -9.31
CA HIS A 60 -5.16 2.85 -10.44
C HIS A 60 -5.08 4.01 -11.46
N PRO A 61 -5.01 3.73 -12.78
CA PRO A 61 -4.93 4.75 -13.83
C PRO A 61 -6.05 5.80 -13.81
N LYS A 62 -7.27 5.36 -13.48
CA LYS A 62 -8.46 6.22 -13.32
C LYS A 62 -8.48 7.07 -12.03
N ARG A 63 -7.46 6.93 -11.16
CA ARG A 63 -7.37 7.61 -9.85
C ARG A 63 -5.98 8.23 -9.66
N PRO A 64 -5.45 9.04 -10.59
CA PRO A 64 -4.14 9.67 -10.42
C PRO A 64 -4.20 10.78 -9.36
N PRO A 65 -3.05 11.24 -8.82
CA PRO A 65 -2.99 12.42 -7.96
C PRO A 65 -3.56 13.66 -8.65
N GLU A 66 -4.45 14.38 -7.96
CA GLU A 66 -4.98 15.66 -8.46
C GLU A 66 -3.92 16.78 -8.41
N GLN A 67 -3.01 16.75 -7.43
CA GLN A 67 -1.89 17.68 -7.33
C GLN A 67 -0.64 16.99 -6.83
N CYS A 68 0.42 17.04 -7.64
CA CYS A 68 1.76 16.64 -7.23
C CYS A 68 2.78 17.57 -7.93
N ALA A 69 3.15 18.66 -7.28
CA ALA A 69 4.02 19.70 -7.84
C ALA A 69 5.03 20.18 -6.81
N THR A 70 6.20 20.63 -7.26
CA THR A 70 7.27 21.16 -6.41
C THR A 70 6.73 22.31 -5.54
N GLY A 71 7.11 22.32 -4.26
CA GLY A 71 6.70 23.35 -3.29
C GLY A 71 5.22 23.29 -2.87
N LYS A 72 4.41 22.39 -3.44
CA LYS A 72 3.00 22.22 -3.08
C LYS A 72 2.78 20.91 -2.32
N PRO A 73 1.93 20.89 -1.29
CA PRO A 73 1.57 19.64 -0.63
C PRO A 73 0.86 18.70 -1.61
N LEU A 74 1.11 17.40 -1.47
CA LEU A 74 0.41 16.37 -2.25
C LEU A 74 -1.10 16.44 -1.98
N HIS A 75 -1.90 16.46 -3.04
CA HIS A 75 -3.34 16.22 -2.97
C HIS A 75 -3.63 15.01 -3.87
N TRP A 76 -4.05 13.92 -3.24
CA TRP A 76 -4.40 12.68 -3.91
C TRP A 76 -5.60 12.05 -3.22
N LYS A 77 -6.80 12.53 -3.54
CA LYS A 77 -8.05 12.17 -2.86
C LYS A 77 -8.77 11.04 -3.59
N ALA A 78 -9.00 11.19 -4.89
CA ALA A 78 -9.75 10.29 -5.76
C ALA A 78 -11.03 9.76 -5.07
N LYS A 79 -11.91 10.67 -4.65
CA LYS A 79 -13.13 10.36 -3.89
C LYS A 79 -12.88 9.54 -2.60
N ARG A 80 -11.74 9.79 -1.93
CA ARG A 80 -11.23 9.08 -0.74
C ARG A 80 -10.86 7.61 -1.02
N GLN A 81 -10.46 7.30 -2.24
CA GLN A 81 -10.17 5.95 -2.73
C GLN A 81 -8.92 5.88 -3.63
N ALA A 82 -7.97 6.80 -3.41
CA ALA A 82 -6.75 6.95 -4.21
C ALA A 82 -5.93 5.67 -4.33
N ILE A 83 -5.69 5.00 -3.21
CA ILE A 83 -4.88 3.79 -3.15
C ILE A 83 -5.65 2.70 -2.42
N GLU A 84 -5.70 1.52 -3.02
CA GLU A 84 -6.21 0.32 -2.36
C GLU A 84 -5.07 -0.34 -1.59
N VAL A 85 -5.32 -0.69 -0.33
CA VAL A 85 -4.29 -1.29 0.52
C VAL A 85 -4.81 -2.55 1.18
N TYR A 86 -3.99 -3.59 1.17
CA TYR A 86 -4.20 -4.82 1.94
C TYR A 86 -3.15 -4.92 3.03
N GLU A 87 -3.57 -5.06 4.28
CA GLU A 87 -2.71 -5.26 5.45
C GLU A 87 -2.80 -6.71 5.90
N ILE A 88 -1.67 -7.40 6.03
CA ILE A 88 -1.59 -8.73 6.60
C ILE A 88 -0.74 -8.67 7.86
N GLN A 89 -1.28 -9.16 8.98
CA GLN A 89 -0.52 -9.42 10.20
C GLN A 89 0.36 -10.66 9.98
N GLY A 90 1.65 -10.56 10.25
CA GLY A 90 2.58 -11.68 10.16
C GLY A 90 2.43 -12.68 11.30
N ALA A 91 2.95 -13.89 11.09
CA ALA A 91 3.10 -14.93 12.11
C ALA A 91 4.42 -15.71 11.91
N PRO A 92 4.94 -16.43 12.93
CA PRO A 92 6.19 -17.18 12.80
C PRO A 92 6.17 -18.24 11.68
N GLN A 93 5.03 -18.89 11.43
CA GLN A 93 4.84 -19.88 10.36
C GLN A 93 4.37 -19.26 9.04
N GLY A 94 4.28 -17.93 8.98
CA GLY A 94 3.69 -17.21 7.85
C GLY A 94 2.17 -17.13 7.96
N HIS A 95 1.62 -16.01 7.54
CA HIS A 95 0.18 -15.76 7.58
C HIS A 95 -0.30 -15.01 6.34
N GLY A 96 -1.60 -15.14 6.09
CA GLY A 96 -2.30 -14.57 4.95
C GLY A 96 -1.82 -15.08 3.59
N HIS A 97 -2.43 -14.54 2.55
CA HIS A 97 -2.09 -14.82 1.17
C HIS A 97 -2.30 -13.58 0.32
N PHE A 98 -1.31 -13.25 -0.50
CA PHE A 98 -1.41 -12.18 -1.49
C PHE A 98 -0.72 -12.62 -2.78
N SER A 99 -1.37 -12.47 -3.94
CA SER A 99 -0.75 -12.74 -5.24
C SER A 99 -0.05 -11.47 -5.74
N VAL A 100 1.28 -11.50 -5.89
CA VAL A 100 2.04 -10.36 -6.45
C VAL A 100 2.00 -10.33 -7.97
N SER A 101 1.60 -11.44 -8.60
CA SER A 101 1.53 -11.64 -10.05
C SER A 101 0.42 -10.81 -10.68
N ASP A 102 -0.77 -10.79 -10.05
CA ASP A 102 -1.92 -9.99 -10.49
C ASP A 102 -2.20 -8.76 -9.58
N PHE A 103 -1.60 -8.74 -8.40
CA PHE A 103 -1.79 -7.70 -7.37
C PHE A 103 -3.27 -7.45 -7.02
N GLU A 104 -4.10 -8.49 -7.13
CA GLU A 104 -5.54 -8.37 -6.99
C GLU A 104 -6.01 -8.44 -5.53
N ILE A 105 -6.19 -7.28 -4.91
CA ILE A 105 -6.60 -7.13 -3.49
C ILE A 105 -7.93 -7.86 -3.16
N SER A 106 -8.82 -8.06 -4.15
CA SER A 106 -10.06 -8.82 -3.97
C SER A 106 -9.84 -10.31 -3.66
N LYS A 107 -8.73 -10.89 -4.11
CA LYS A 107 -8.37 -12.30 -3.90
C LYS A 107 -7.53 -12.53 -2.64
N ALA A 108 -6.95 -11.47 -2.07
CA ALA A 108 -6.11 -11.57 -0.89
C ALA A 108 -6.91 -12.00 0.37
N THR A 109 -6.27 -12.80 1.22
CA THR A 109 -6.88 -13.38 2.44
C THR A 109 -5.98 -13.24 3.68
N GLY A 110 -6.56 -13.41 4.87
CA GLY A 110 -5.85 -13.31 6.15
C GLY A 110 -5.46 -11.87 6.57
N GLY A 111 -6.17 -10.88 6.06
CA GLY A 111 -5.84 -9.47 6.27
C GLY A 111 -7.03 -8.53 6.17
N LYS A 112 -6.72 -7.23 6.28
CA LYS A 112 -7.67 -6.13 6.28
C LYS A 112 -7.52 -5.26 5.03
N ARG A 113 -8.63 -4.71 4.55
CA ARG A 113 -8.66 -3.83 3.37
C ARG A 113 -8.79 -2.38 3.81
N TYR A 114 -8.06 -1.50 3.13
CA TYR A 114 -8.12 -0.07 3.34
C TYR A 114 -8.20 0.69 2.02
N TYR A 115 -8.75 1.90 2.09
CA TYR A 115 -8.44 2.98 1.17
C TYR A 115 -7.54 3.99 1.84
N TRP A 116 -6.46 4.37 1.17
CA TRP A 116 -5.58 5.46 1.59
C TRP A 116 -5.72 6.61 0.61
N TRP A 117 -5.64 7.83 1.12
CA TRP A 117 -5.64 9.05 0.32
C TRP A 117 -4.95 10.19 1.05
N VAL A 118 -4.55 11.23 0.32
CA VAL A 118 -3.86 12.40 0.88
C VAL A 118 -4.67 13.65 0.60
N GLU A 119 -5.02 14.40 1.65
CA GLU A 119 -5.63 15.72 1.52
C GLU A 119 -4.66 16.77 2.06
N ASN A 120 -4.17 17.63 1.17
CA ASN A 120 -3.27 18.74 1.51
C ASN A 120 -2.06 18.29 2.35
N GLY A 121 -1.38 17.23 1.90
CA GLY A 121 -0.20 16.67 2.55
C GLY A 121 -0.49 15.75 3.74
N LEU A 122 -1.74 15.61 4.17
CA LEU A 122 -2.13 14.75 5.27
C LEU A 122 -2.66 13.40 4.77
N LEU A 123 -1.96 12.32 5.12
CA LEU A 123 -2.40 10.96 4.85
C LEU A 123 -3.63 10.61 5.70
N LYS A 124 -4.63 10.03 5.04
CA LYS A 124 -5.86 9.51 5.62
C LYS A 124 -6.04 8.06 5.22
N LEU A 125 -6.65 7.29 6.11
CA LEU A 125 -6.79 5.84 6.02
C LEU A 125 -8.25 5.51 6.38
N LYS A 126 -8.90 4.65 5.60
CA LYS A 126 -10.25 4.13 5.92
C LYS A 126 -10.27 2.63 5.71
N GLU A 127 -10.56 1.88 6.77
CA GLU A 127 -10.80 0.43 6.66
C GLU A 127 -12.10 0.19 5.87
N LYS A 128 -12.08 -0.78 4.95
CA LYS A 128 -13.28 -1.27 4.28
C LYS A 128 -13.86 -2.37 5.16
N THR A 129 -14.84 -2.03 6.00
CA THR A 129 -15.69 -3.02 6.64
C THR A 129 -16.45 -3.79 5.56
N ARG A 130 -16.57 -5.11 5.71
CA ARG A 130 -17.39 -5.94 4.82
C ARG A 130 -18.83 -5.44 4.80
#